data_AF-A0A1Y5GRL2-F1
#
_entry.id   AF-A0A1Y5GRL2-F1
#
_cell.length_a   1.000
_cell.length_b   1.000
_cell.length_c   1.000
_cell.angle_alpha   90.00
_cell.angle_beta   90.00
_cell.angle_gamma   90.00
#
_symmetry.space_group_name_H-M   'P 1'
#
loop_
_entity.id
_entity.type
_entity.pdbx_description
1 polymer ?
#
loop_
_entity_poly.entity_id
_entity_poly.type
_entity_poly.pdbx_seq_one_letter_code
_entity_poly.pdbx_strand_id
1 'polypeptide(L)'
;MTANWRSAAGALKHDGVTPSVTARWFNGTWAWDSWKHAYALAHFNNDLAKDNVRAMFDYQVNKTDPLRPQDDGMVIDAVFYNKDSARGGDGGNWNERNTKPPLAAWAVWEIYQAGNELAFIKEMFPKLQRYHQWWYLNRFHNQNGLIEYGGNKHKYHNDNEGSISFTVKFEQHKQSKLALAHCQQAGKQWFTCSGMALYEELLATGKYAELDIGAQHGAGWESGMDNAARFGFINAEQLQHYANANYQGKIELARKDWQVMFYENKTSDGTLLGFSINQESVELNAYLAKEKALLAKMAKLLDLPKVAKEYLQDSAKLAVRVNQCFSMKTPAFIMIANFQQMIRPINTAVLANY
;
A
#
# COMPACT_ATOMS: atom_id res chain seq x y z
N MET A 1 -9.43 11.97 21.34
CA MET A 1 -9.32 10.50 21.32
C MET A 1 -10.45 9.83 22.08
N THR A 2 -10.68 10.10 23.37
CA THR A 2 -11.75 9.44 24.14
C THR A 2 -13.15 9.62 23.54
N ALA A 3 -13.47 10.81 23.00
CA ALA A 3 -14.74 11.03 22.29
C ALA A 3 -14.90 10.19 21.01
N ASN A 4 -13.79 9.70 20.45
CA ASN A 4 -13.78 8.88 19.24
C ASN A 4 -13.76 7.37 19.52
N TRP A 5 -13.70 6.95 20.78
CA TRP A 5 -13.79 5.56 21.17
C TRP A 5 -15.18 5.00 20.90
N ARG A 6 -15.24 3.80 20.32
CA ARG A 6 -16.41 2.95 20.14
C ARG A 6 -16.14 1.62 20.85
N SER A 7 -17.13 1.14 21.61
CA SER A 7 -17.10 -0.22 22.14
C SER A 7 -17.22 -1.25 21.02
N ALA A 8 -16.78 -2.48 21.28
CA ALA A 8 -17.05 -3.63 20.42
C ALA A 8 -18.55 -3.72 20.05
N ALA A 9 -18.86 -3.76 18.75
CA ALA A 9 -20.21 -3.89 18.23
C ALA A 9 -20.20 -4.32 16.75
N GLY A 10 -21.20 -5.12 16.35
CA GLY A 10 -21.28 -5.64 14.98
C GLY A 10 -20.04 -6.50 14.65
N ALA A 11 -19.32 -6.14 13.60
CA ALA A 11 -18.06 -6.78 13.25
C ALA A 11 -16.84 -6.21 14.00
N LEU A 12 -16.94 -5.16 14.80
CA LEU A 12 -15.84 -4.76 15.70
C LEU A 12 -15.90 -5.64 16.95
N LYS A 13 -14.97 -6.61 17.09
CA LYS A 13 -14.98 -7.56 18.22
C LYS A 13 -14.24 -7.04 19.46
N HIS A 14 -13.40 -6.03 19.27
CA HIS A 14 -12.75 -5.28 20.34
C HIS A 14 -13.10 -3.79 20.19
N ASP A 15 -12.88 -3.07 21.29
CA ASP A 15 -12.98 -1.63 21.33
C ASP A 15 -11.99 -0.98 20.36
N GLY A 16 -12.39 0.15 19.78
CA GLY A 16 -11.56 0.85 18.80
C GLY A 16 -11.78 2.36 18.84
N VAL A 17 -10.81 3.10 18.31
CA VAL A 17 -10.88 4.56 18.18
C VAL A 17 -10.95 4.92 16.70
N THR A 18 -12.07 5.52 16.31
CA THR A 18 -12.27 5.97 14.93
C THR A 18 -11.54 7.30 14.67
N PRO A 19 -11.24 7.67 13.41
CA PRO A 19 -10.57 8.93 13.13
C PRO A 19 -11.39 10.15 13.58
N SER A 20 -12.71 10.12 13.36
CA SER A 20 -13.63 11.15 13.85
C SER A 20 -15.07 10.68 13.86
N VAL A 21 -15.75 10.91 14.99
CA VAL A 21 -17.16 10.52 15.17
C VAL A 21 -18.14 11.51 14.57
N THR A 22 -17.67 12.70 14.21
CA THR A 22 -18.49 13.74 13.57
C THR A 22 -18.30 13.79 12.07
N ALA A 23 -17.26 13.13 11.54
CA ALA A 23 -17.02 13.08 10.11
C ALA A 23 -17.86 11.96 9.46
N ARG A 24 -18.49 12.30 8.33
CA ARG A 24 -19.43 11.43 7.60
C ARG A 24 -18.92 10.00 7.38
N TRP A 25 -17.65 9.86 7.04
CA TRP A 25 -17.06 8.60 6.59
C TRP A 25 -16.13 7.94 7.60
N PHE A 26 -15.90 8.51 8.79
CA PHE A 26 -14.87 8.06 9.73
C PHE A 26 -15.44 7.32 10.96
N ASN A 27 -16.47 6.50 10.74
CA ASN A 27 -17.12 5.69 11.78
C ASN A 27 -16.66 4.22 11.83
N GLY A 28 -15.50 3.91 11.22
CA GLY A 28 -14.81 2.62 11.32
C GLY A 28 -13.42 2.74 11.94
N THR A 29 -12.66 1.65 12.00
CA THR A 29 -11.26 1.65 12.40
C THR A 29 -10.37 1.36 11.19
N TRP A 30 -9.34 2.18 11.00
CA TRP A 30 -8.33 2.01 9.94
C TRP A 30 -7.02 1.55 10.53
N ALA A 31 -6.28 0.72 9.80
CA ALA A 31 -4.99 0.20 10.25
C ALA A 31 -4.03 1.34 10.65
N TRP A 32 -3.72 2.30 9.76
CA TRP A 32 -2.78 3.38 10.09
C TRP A 32 -3.25 4.15 11.33
N ASP A 33 -4.46 4.70 11.28
CA ASP A 33 -5.05 5.49 12.36
C ASP A 33 -4.98 4.74 13.69
N SER A 34 -5.27 3.45 13.69
CA SER A 34 -5.22 2.61 14.89
C SER A 34 -3.82 2.54 15.49
N TRP A 35 -2.77 2.44 14.68
CA TRP A 35 -1.39 2.45 15.19
C TRP A 35 -1.03 3.78 15.86
N LYS A 36 -1.44 4.91 15.26
CA LYS A 36 -1.21 6.26 15.80
C LYS A 36 -2.03 6.50 17.07
N HIS A 37 -3.31 6.12 17.08
CA HIS A 37 -4.19 6.22 18.24
C HIS A 37 -3.64 5.39 19.40
N ALA A 38 -3.28 4.13 19.14
CA ALA A 38 -2.74 3.20 20.13
C ALA A 38 -1.45 3.73 20.77
N TYR A 39 -0.54 4.29 19.97
CA TYR A 39 0.68 4.92 20.50
C TYR A 39 0.37 6.01 21.53
N ALA A 40 -0.56 6.91 21.22
CA ALA A 40 -0.92 7.99 22.14
C ALA A 40 -1.74 7.48 23.35
N LEU A 41 -2.68 6.55 23.12
CA LEU A 41 -3.50 5.93 24.16
C LEU A 41 -2.66 5.17 25.19
N ALA A 42 -1.53 4.58 24.79
CA ALA A 42 -0.64 3.84 25.67
C ALA A 42 -0.31 4.56 26.98
N HIS A 43 -0.25 5.90 26.95
CA HIS A 43 0.16 6.75 28.07
C HIS A 43 -0.98 7.21 29.01
N PHE A 44 -2.25 6.99 28.66
CA PHE A 44 -3.37 7.42 29.53
C PHE A 44 -4.56 6.44 29.55
N ASN A 45 -4.66 5.53 28.59
CA ASN A 45 -5.62 4.44 28.56
C ASN A 45 -5.01 3.23 27.82
N ASN A 46 -4.11 2.53 28.50
CA ASN A 46 -3.31 1.45 27.91
C ASN A 46 -4.18 0.25 27.48
N ASP A 47 -5.26 -0.05 28.20
CA ASP A 47 -6.17 -1.15 27.83
C ASP A 47 -6.92 -0.84 26.53
N LEU A 48 -7.44 0.39 26.37
CA LEU A 48 -8.03 0.81 25.10
C LEU A 48 -6.98 0.82 23.96
N ALA A 49 -5.71 1.11 24.26
CA ALA A 49 -4.64 1.02 23.26
C ALA A 49 -4.45 -0.41 22.74
N LYS A 50 -4.46 -1.41 23.65
CA LYS A 50 -4.37 -2.83 23.30
C LYS A 50 -5.58 -3.26 22.47
N ASP A 51 -6.79 -2.92 22.92
CA ASP A 51 -8.02 -3.30 22.22
C ASP A 51 -8.12 -2.66 20.84
N ASN A 52 -7.70 -1.41 20.70
CA ASN A 52 -7.65 -0.73 19.41
C ASN A 52 -6.69 -1.41 18.42
N VAL A 53 -5.59 -1.99 18.89
CA VAL A 53 -4.71 -2.85 18.06
C VAL A 53 -5.41 -4.17 17.74
N ARG A 54 -6.01 -4.84 18.74
CA ARG A 54 -6.72 -6.12 18.56
C ARG A 54 -7.85 -6.00 17.54
N ALA A 55 -8.61 -4.91 17.54
CA ALA A 55 -9.70 -4.65 16.61
C ALA A 55 -9.26 -4.78 15.13
N MET A 56 -8.04 -4.35 14.81
CA MET A 56 -7.48 -4.53 13.46
C MET A 56 -7.01 -5.97 13.22
N PHE A 57 -6.39 -6.61 14.22
CA PHE A 57 -5.87 -7.97 14.11
C PHE A 57 -6.92 -9.08 14.22
N ASP A 58 -8.15 -8.77 14.63
CA ASP A 58 -9.32 -9.67 14.60
C ASP A 58 -9.64 -10.19 13.20
N TYR A 59 -9.21 -9.43 12.19
CA TYR A 59 -9.39 -9.69 10.76
C TYR A 59 -8.06 -9.83 10.03
N GLN A 60 -6.99 -10.15 10.76
CA GLN A 60 -5.75 -10.58 10.11
C GLN A 60 -6.04 -11.84 9.28
N VAL A 61 -5.74 -11.77 7.99
CA VAL A 61 -6.00 -12.85 7.04
C VAL A 61 -5.20 -14.08 7.44
N ASN A 62 -5.81 -15.25 7.22
CA ASN A 62 -5.19 -16.54 7.46
C ASN A 62 -5.20 -17.40 6.19
N LYS A 63 -4.36 -18.44 6.13
CA LYS A 63 -4.28 -19.37 4.98
C LYS A 63 -5.60 -20.06 4.63
N THR A 64 -6.53 -20.14 5.57
CA THR A 64 -7.86 -20.73 5.37
C THR A 64 -8.94 -19.67 5.12
N ASP A 65 -8.57 -18.41 4.91
CA ASP A 65 -9.53 -17.35 4.59
C ASP A 65 -10.26 -17.70 3.29
N PRO A 66 -11.60 -17.64 3.27
CA PRO A 66 -12.38 -18.12 2.13
C PRO A 66 -12.30 -17.19 0.91
N LEU A 67 -11.87 -15.93 1.09
CA LEU A 67 -11.86 -14.93 0.03
C LEU A 67 -10.44 -14.67 -0.49
N ARG A 68 -9.45 -14.67 0.40
CA ARG A 68 -8.08 -14.26 0.10
C ARG A 68 -7.03 -15.07 0.85
N PRO A 69 -6.99 -16.41 0.70
CA PRO A 69 -5.98 -17.23 1.36
C PRO A 69 -4.55 -16.86 0.92
N GLN A 70 -4.39 -16.25 -0.27
CA GLN A 70 -3.12 -15.73 -0.77
C GLN A 70 -2.57 -14.52 -0.01
N ASP A 71 -3.38 -13.87 0.84
CA ASP A 71 -3.00 -12.72 1.65
C ASP A 71 -2.70 -13.10 3.12
N ASP A 72 -2.31 -14.35 3.40
CA ASP A 72 -2.00 -14.81 4.77
C ASP A 72 -1.07 -13.84 5.52
N GLY A 73 -1.52 -13.39 6.69
CA GLY A 73 -0.79 -12.43 7.53
C GLY A 73 -1.17 -10.97 7.31
N MET A 74 -1.85 -10.62 6.22
CA MET A 74 -2.30 -9.24 5.97
C MET A 74 -3.25 -8.74 7.05
N VAL A 75 -3.05 -7.50 7.52
CA VAL A 75 -4.07 -6.73 8.24
C VAL A 75 -4.82 -5.88 7.21
N ILE A 76 -6.15 -5.90 7.21
CA ILE A 76 -6.95 -5.16 6.23
C ILE A 76 -6.92 -3.64 6.48
N ASP A 77 -7.23 -2.84 5.46
CA ASP A 77 -7.24 -1.39 5.57
C ASP A 77 -8.23 -0.88 6.62
N ALA A 78 -9.51 -1.29 6.51
CA ALA A 78 -10.58 -0.72 7.31
C ALA A 78 -11.62 -1.75 7.75
N VAL A 79 -11.93 -1.74 9.05
CA VAL A 79 -12.96 -2.54 9.70
C VAL A 79 -14.12 -1.61 10.08
N PHE A 80 -15.34 -2.00 9.72
CA PHE A 80 -16.57 -1.26 10.03
C PHE A 80 -17.58 -2.16 10.74
N TYR A 81 -18.65 -1.56 11.26
CA TYR A 81 -19.73 -2.28 11.93
C TYR A 81 -20.30 -3.42 11.07
N ASN A 82 -20.54 -3.17 9.77
CA ASN A 82 -20.95 -4.17 8.80
C ASN A 82 -19.79 -4.56 7.88
N LYS A 83 -19.66 -5.85 7.59
CA LYS A 83 -18.69 -6.39 6.61
C LYS A 83 -19.13 -6.09 5.18
N ASP A 84 -18.19 -6.15 4.23
CA ASP A 84 -18.52 -6.12 2.80
C ASP A 84 -19.41 -7.31 2.40
N SER A 85 -20.16 -7.11 1.32
CA SER A 85 -20.92 -8.12 0.59
C SER A 85 -20.16 -9.43 0.33
N ALA A 86 -18.87 -9.36 -0.04
CA ALA A 86 -18.05 -10.55 -0.28
C ALA A 86 -17.80 -11.38 0.99
N ARG A 87 -18.06 -10.81 2.17
CA ARG A 87 -17.99 -11.47 3.48
C ARG A 87 -19.37 -11.67 4.12
N GLY A 88 -20.43 -11.60 3.32
CA GLY A 88 -21.81 -11.84 3.76
C GLY A 88 -22.43 -10.71 4.58
N GLY A 89 -21.87 -9.50 4.54
CA GLY A 89 -22.49 -8.30 5.11
C GLY A 89 -23.12 -7.42 4.04
N ASP A 90 -23.51 -6.21 4.42
CA ASP A 90 -24.10 -5.19 3.56
C ASP A 90 -23.35 -3.83 3.64
N GLY A 91 -22.15 -3.83 4.24
CA GLY A 91 -21.35 -2.64 4.48
C GLY A 91 -20.59 -2.18 3.25
N GLY A 92 -20.70 -0.89 2.92
CA GLY A 92 -19.97 -0.28 1.79
C GLY A 92 -18.55 0.22 2.10
N ASN A 93 -18.14 0.23 3.37
CA ASN A 93 -16.87 0.84 3.81
C ASN A 93 -15.81 -0.16 4.30
N TRP A 94 -16.18 -1.42 4.51
CA TRP A 94 -15.22 -2.48 4.85
C TRP A 94 -14.22 -2.63 3.70
N ASN A 95 -12.92 -2.45 3.95
CA ASN A 95 -11.94 -2.36 2.88
C ASN A 95 -10.80 -3.36 3.02
N GLU A 96 -10.65 -4.20 2.00
CA GLU A 96 -9.56 -5.19 1.85
C GLU A 96 -8.85 -5.05 0.50
N ARG A 97 -9.06 -3.94 -0.20
CA ARG A 97 -8.38 -3.62 -1.45
C ARG A 97 -6.89 -3.39 -1.25
N ASN A 98 -6.51 -3.00 -0.04
CA ASN A 98 -5.16 -2.64 0.35
C ASN A 98 -5.02 -2.88 1.87
N THR A 99 -3.81 -2.65 2.39
CA THR A 99 -3.56 -2.44 3.81
C THR A 99 -3.25 -0.97 4.10
N LYS A 100 -2.45 -0.68 5.15
CA LYS A 100 -1.80 0.59 5.45
C LYS A 100 -0.36 0.35 5.92
N PRO A 101 0.49 1.39 5.94
CA PRO A 101 1.93 1.24 6.18
C PRO A 101 2.25 0.64 7.56
N PRO A 102 3.35 -0.13 7.65
CA PRO A 102 3.60 -1.06 8.75
C PRO A 102 4.13 -0.33 9.99
N LEU A 103 3.22 0.24 10.77
CA LEU A 103 3.51 0.85 12.07
C LEU A 103 2.93 0.05 13.25
N ALA A 104 2.40 -1.16 13.00
CA ALA A 104 1.81 -2.01 14.04
C ALA A 104 2.84 -2.38 15.12
N ALA A 105 4.05 -2.79 14.74
CA ALA A 105 5.10 -3.12 15.71
C ALA A 105 5.55 -1.90 16.54
N TRP A 106 5.48 -0.70 15.96
CA TRP A 106 5.77 0.55 16.67
C TRP A 106 4.73 0.85 17.74
N ALA A 107 3.44 0.73 17.40
CA ALA A 107 2.35 0.89 18.37
C ALA A 107 2.41 -0.16 19.49
N VAL A 108 2.60 -1.45 19.13
CA VAL A 108 2.69 -2.55 20.11
C VAL A 108 3.88 -2.37 21.05
N TRP A 109 5.03 -1.94 20.52
CA TRP A 109 6.20 -1.65 21.35
C TRP A 109 5.93 -0.52 22.34
N GLU A 110 5.28 0.57 21.91
CA GLU A 110 4.97 1.69 22.80
C GLU A 110 3.98 1.30 23.91
N ILE A 111 2.93 0.54 23.57
CA ILE A 111 1.98 0.00 24.56
C ILE A 111 2.72 -0.78 25.64
N TYR A 112 3.66 -1.64 25.23
CA TYR A 112 4.51 -2.37 26.17
C TYR A 112 5.43 -1.45 26.98
N GLN A 113 6.04 -0.42 26.38
CA GLN A 113 6.90 0.50 27.13
C GLN A 113 6.12 1.27 28.21
N ALA A 114 4.87 1.64 27.93
CA ALA A 114 4.03 2.39 28.86
C ALA A 114 3.39 1.50 29.94
N GLY A 115 2.99 0.27 29.61
CA GLY A 115 2.32 -0.65 30.54
C GLY A 115 3.21 -1.72 31.20
N ASN A 116 4.38 -1.99 30.62
CA ASN A 116 5.32 -3.05 31.02
C ASN A 116 4.69 -4.48 31.02
N GLU A 117 3.71 -4.72 30.16
CA GLU A 117 2.98 -5.99 30.09
C GLU A 117 3.53 -6.93 29.02
N LEU A 118 4.41 -7.84 29.41
CA LEU A 118 5.00 -8.85 28.52
C LEU A 118 3.95 -9.75 27.85
N ALA A 119 2.79 -9.95 28.48
CA ALA A 119 1.69 -10.75 27.93
C ALA A 119 1.21 -10.21 26.58
N PHE A 120 1.13 -8.89 26.42
CA PHE A 120 0.71 -8.29 25.15
C PHE A 120 1.76 -8.46 24.05
N ILE A 121 3.05 -8.44 24.40
CA ILE A 121 4.13 -8.77 23.45
C ILE A 121 4.02 -10.24 23.00
N LYS A 122 3.77 -11.18 23.93
CA LYS A 122 3.55 -12.60 23.60
C LYS A 122 2.36 -12.80 22.66
N GLU A 123 1.28 -12.06 22.88
CA GLU A 123 0.08 -12.09 22.05
C GLU A 123 0.34 -11.57 20.63
N MET A 124 1.01 -10.41 20.53
CA MET A 124 1.12 -9.68 19.27
C MET A 124 2.32 -10.11 18.41
N PHE A 125 3.42 -10.57 19.02
CA PHE A 125 4.63 -10.91 18.28
C PHE A 125 4.39 -11.87 17.10
N PRO A 126 3.74 -13.05 17.23
CA PRO A 126 3.50 -13.93 16.08
C PRO A 126 2.59 -13.30 15.00
N LYS A 127 1.66 -12.41 15.39
CA LYS A 127 0.78 -11.69 14.45
C LYS A 127 1.58 -10.66 13.66
N LEU A 128 2.45 -9.91 14.32
CA LEU A 128 3.34 -8.94 13.70
C LEU A 128 4.32 -9.62 12.74
N GLN A 129 4.87 -10.78 13.09
CA GLN A 129 5.75 -11.54 12.19
C GLN A 129 5.03 -11.97 10.92
N ARG A 130 3.77 -12.44 11.03
CA ARG A 130 2.96 -12.80 9.85
C ARG A 130 2.65 -11.59 8.99
N TYR A 131 2.33 -10.45 9.59
CA TYR A 131 2.08 -9.22 8.85
C TYR A 131 3.34 -8.69 8.16
N HIS A 132 4.48 -8.75 8.84
CA HIS A 132 5.78 -8.46 8.26
C HIS A 132 6.06 -9.35 7.04
N GLN A 133 5.87 -10.67 7.18
CA GLN A 133 6.13 -11.61 6.10
C GLN A 133 5.24 -11.38 4.87
N TRP A 134 3.97 -10.99 5.08
CA TRP A 134 3.06 -10.69 3.97
C TRP A 134 3.60 -9.59 3.04
N TRP A 135 4.26 -8.54 3.57
CA TRP A 135 4.88 -7.50 2.72
C TRP A 135 5.92 -8.09 1.75
N TYR A 136 6.77 -9.01 2.22
CA TYR A 136 7.82 -9.63 1.39
C TYR A 136 7.29 -10.71 0.45
N LEU A 137 6.05 -11.17 0.65
CA LEU A 137 5.40 -12.12 -0.25
C LEU A 137 4.56 -11.42 -1.32
N ASN A 138 3.82 -10.37 -0.94
CA ASN A 138 2.74 -9.80 -1.77
C ASN A 138 3.05 -8.40 -2.33
N ARG A 139 4.15 -7.76 -1.89
CA ARG A 139 4.56 -6.38 -2.24
C ARG A 139 6.05 -6.27 -2.61
N PHE A 140 6.58 -7.33 -3.20
CA PHE A 140 8.01 -7.45 -3.50
C PHE A 140 8.24 -7.91 -4.95
N HIS A 141 7.83 -7.09 -5.91
CA HIS A 141 7.71 -7.48 -7.30
C HIS A 141 9.06 -7.93 -7.90
N ASN A 142 10.08 -7.07 -7.79
CA ASN A 142 11.38 -7.28 -8.44
C ASN A 142 12.41 -8.03 -7.56
N GLN A 143 12.02 -8.34 -6.32
CA GLN A 143 12.83 -9.03 -5.32
C GLN A 143 14.20 -8.40 -5.02
N ASN A 144 14.35 -7.08 -5.17
CA ASN A 144 15.64 -6.37 -5.06
C ASN A 144 16.06 -5.91 -3.64
N GLY A 145 15.26 -6.27 -2.64
CA GLY A 145 15.40 -5.88 -1.23
C GLY A 145 14.58 -4.66 -0.79
N LEU A 146 13.81 -4.03 -1.66
CA LEU A 146 12.90 -2.91 -1.36
C LEU A 146 11.46 -3.31 -1.67
N ILE A 147 10.53 -2.86 -0.83
CA ILE A 147 9.10 -3.16 -0.89
C ILE A 147 8.34 -2.01 -1.55
N GLU A 148 7.28 -2.33 -2.27
CA GLU A 148 6.42 -1.37 -2.96
C GLU A 148 5.04 -1.23 -2.29
N TYR A 149 4.34 -0.12 -2.53
CA TYR A 149 2.90 -0.09 -2.28
C TYR A 149 2.15 -0.78 -3.40
N GLY A 150 0.89 -1.13 -3.14
CA GLY A 150 0.14 -1.90 -4.09
C GLY A 150 -1.36 -1.97 -3.84
N GLY A 151 -2.00 -2.83 -4.63
CA GLY A 151 -3.38 -3.23 -4.44
C GLY A 151 -3.46 -4.74 -4.33
N ASN A 152 -4.36 -5.26 -3.50
CA ASN A 152 -4.60 -6.69 -3.42
C ASN A 152 -5.35 -7.19 -4.66
N LYS A 153 -5.31 -8.51 -4.90
CA LYS A 153 -6.31 -9.17 -5.73
C LYS A 153 -7.71 -8.81 -5.21
N HIS A 154 -8.51 -8.16 -6.05
CA HIS A 154 -9.82 -7.63 -5.68
C HIS A 154 -10.69 -7.39 -6.92
N LYS A 155 -12.01 -7.52 -6.80
CA LYS A 155 -13.02 -7.25 -7.87
C LYS A 155 -12.99 -5.84 -8.49
N TYR A 156 -12.20 -4.92 -7.91
CA TYR A 156 -12.02 -3.56 -8.43
C TYR A 156 -10.63 -3.34 -9.05
N HIS A 157 -9.73 -4.32 -8.92
CA HIS A 157 -8.34 -4.24 -9.36
C HIS A 157 -8.05 -5.22 -10.49
N ASN A 158 -8.82 -6.30 -10.59
CA ASN A 158 -8.68 -7.33 -11.61
C ASN A 158 -10.01 -7.87 -12.11
N ASP A 159 -9.99 -8.44 -13.31
CA ASP A 159 -11.07 -9.26 -13.86
C ASP A 159 -11.13 -10.65 -13.20
N ASN A 160 -12.04 -11.52 -13.65
CA ASN A 160 -12.23 -12.85 -13.07
C ASN A 160 -11.04 -13.79 -13.32
N GLU A 161 -10.28 -13.52 -14.38
CA GLU A 161 -9.07 -14.23 -14.79
C GLU A 161 -7.83 -13.77 -14.00
N GLY A 162 -7.95 -12.66 -13.25
CA GLY A 162 -6.85 -12.09 -12.47
C GLY A 162 -5.97 -11.12 -13.26
N SER A 163 -6.43 -10.63 -14.41
CA SER A 163 -5.75 -9.59 -15.17
C SER A 163 -6.06 -8.22 -14.59
N ILE A 164 -5.07 -7.32 -14.54
CA ILE A 164 -5.29 -5.93 -14.11
C ILE A 164 -6.50 -5.30 -14.83
N SER A 165 -7.40 -4.64 -14.09
CA SER A 165 -8.57 -3.95 -14.63
C SER A 165 -8.44 -2.43 -14.49
N PHE A 166 -8.86 -1.70 -15.52
CA PHE A 166 -8.85 -0.24 -15.54
C PHE A 166 -10.00 0.29 -16.41
N THR A 167 -10.34 1.57 -16.25
CA THR A 167 -11.22 2.27 -17.18
C THR A 167 -10.44 3.33 -17.95
N VAL A 168 -10.75 3.45 -19.23
CA VAL A 168 -10.07 4.38 -20.13
C VAL A 168 -11.09 5.16 -20.94
N LYS A 169 -10.82 6.45 -21.11
CA LYS A 169 -11.53 7.31 -22.04
C LYS A 169 -10.61 7.62 -23.21
N PHE A 170 -11.05 7.33 -24.44
CA PHE A 170 -10.25 7.63 -25.64
C PHE A 170 -10.61 9.01 -26.22
N GLU A 171 -9.61 9.78 -26.68
CA GLU A 171 -9.83 11.12 -27.28
C GLU A 171 -10.50 11.05 -28.67
N GLN A 172 -10.25 9.98 -29.44
CA GLN A 172 -10.90 9.72 -30.73
C GLN A 172 -11.49 8.30 -30.72
N HIS A 173 -12.64 8.10 -31.38
CA HIS A 173 -13.29 6.79 -31.56
C HIS A 173 -12.45 5.75 -32.35
N LYS A 174 -11.19 6.05 -32.70
CA LYS A 174 -10.25 5.10 -33.29
C LYS A 174 -9.63 4.25 -32.18
N GLN A 175 -10.42 3.29 -31.70
CA GLN A 175 -9.99 2.26 -30.76
C GLN A 175 -8.72 1.57 -31.29
N SER A 176 -7.73 1.31 -30.42
CA SER A 176 -6.64 0.41 -30.79
C SER A 176 -7.21 -0.99 -31.07
N LYS A 177 -6.52 -1.79 -31.88
CA LYS A 177 -6.95 -3.18 -32.15
C LYS A 177 -7.05 -4.00 -30.84
N LEU A 178 -6.20 -3.70 -29.85
CA LEU A 178 -6.25 -4.32 -28.52
C LEU A 178 -7.43 -3.80 -27.69
N ALA A 179 -7.75 -2.50 -27.77
CA ALA A 179 -8.93 -1.95 -27.12
C ALA A 179 -10.24 -2.57 -27.64
N LEU A 180 -10.31 -2.93 -28.93
CA LEU A 180 -11.44 -3.66 -29.50
C LEU A 180 -11.62 -5.08 -28.94
N ALA A 181 -10.53 -5.72 -28.51
CA ALA A 181 -10.54 -7.10 -28.03
C ALA A 181 -10.67 -7.22 -26.50
N HIS A 182 -10.17 -6.22 -25.76
CA HIS A 182 -10.01 -6.30 -24.31
C HIS A 182 -10.82 -5.26 -23.55
N CYS A 183 -11.71 -4.53 -24.21
CA CYS A 183 -12.55 -3.53 -23.56
C CYS A 183 -14.05 -3.71 -23.82
N GLN A 184 -14.84 -3.38 -22.81
CA GLN A 184 -16.29 -3.30 -22.87
C GLN A 184 -16.74 -1.86 -22.67
N GLN A 185 -17.74 -1.41 -23.42
CA GLN A 185 -18.23 -0.04 -23.32
C GLN A 185 -18.97 0.18 -21.99
N ALA A 186 -18.54 1.18 -21.22
CA ALA A 186 -19.08 1.52 -19.89
C ALA A 186 -19.85 2.85 -19.87
N GLY A 187 -19.85 3.61 -20.98
CA GLY A 187 -20.58 4.87 -21.09
C GLY A 187 -20.28 5.63 -22.39
N LYS A 188 -20.53 6.94 -22.40
CA LYS A 188 -20.08 7.82 -23.50
C LYS A 188 -18.56 7.92 -23.45
N GLN A 189 -17.89 7.29 -24.41
CA GLN A 189 -16.41 7.28 -24.60
C GLN A 189 -15.60 6.58 -23.51
N TRP A 190 -16.23 6.04 -22.46
CA TRP A 190 -15.58 5.25 -21.41
C TRP A 190 -15.65 3.76 -21.71
N PHE A 191 -14.54 3.08 -21.45
CA PHE A 191 -14.37 1.66 -21.66
C PHE A 191 -13.76 1.02 -20.42
N THR A 192 -14.34 -0.08 -19.97
CA THR A 192 -13.73 -0.95 -18.95
C THR A 192 -12.87 -1.96 -19.68
N CYS A 193 -11.60 -2.04 -19.33
CA CYS A 193 -10.62 -2.88 -19.99
C CYS A 193 -9.85 -3.73 -18.97
N SER A 194 -9.25 -4.82 -19.44
CA SER A 194 -8.32 -5.59 -18.64
C SER A 194 -7.11 -6.11 -19.44
N GLY A 195 -6.05 -6.48 -18.71
CA GLY A 195 -4.86 -7.11 -19.29
C GLY A 195 -3.64 -6.20 -19.39
N MET A 196 -2.49 -6.77 -19.00
CA MET A 196 -1.19 -6.07 -19.00
C MET A 196 -0.77 -5.59 -20.39
N ALA A 197 -1.02 -6.36 -21.45
CA ALA A 197 -0.57 -6.00 -22.81
C ALA A 197 -1.22 -4.70 -23.32
N LEU A 198 -2.54 -4.55 -23.15
CA LEU A 198 -3.23 -3.31 -23.51
C LEU A 198 -2.82 -2.18 -22.54
N TYR A 199 -2.71 -2.48 -21.25
CA TYR A 199 -2.28 -1.50 -20.26
C TYR A 199 -0.92 -0.89 -20.62
N GLU A 200 0.08 -1.72 -20.92
CA GLU A 200 1.42 -1.29 -21.35
C GLU A 200 1.39 -0.50 -22.66
N GLU A 201 0.57 -0.88 -23.65
CA GLU A 201 0.39 -0.12 -24.89
C GLU A 201 -0.11 1.30 -24.60
N LEU A 202 -1.13 1.44 -23.74
CA LEU A 202 -1.71 2.73 -23.38
C LEU A 202 -0.69 3.62 -22.69
N LEU A 203 0.07 3.07 -21.73
CA LEU A 203 1.13 3.79 -21.04
C LEU A 203 2.25 4.22 -22.00
N ALA A 204 2.69 3.33 -22.89
CA ALA A 204 3.78 3.59 -23.82
C ALA A 204 3.40 4.63 -24.88
N THR A 205 2.14 4.66 -25.30
CA THR A 205 1.66 5.57 -26.35
C THR A 205 1.15 6.90 -25.81
N GLY A 206 0.63 6.92 -24.59
CA GLY A 206 -0.08 8.06 -23.99
C GLY A 206 -1.50 8.26 -24.51
N LYS A 207 -1.91 7.54 -25.58
CA LYS A 207 -3.09 7.82 -26.42
C LYS A 207 -4.44 7.52 -25.76
N TYR A 208 -4.73 8.20 -24.67
CA TYR A 208 -5.99 8.15 -23.93
C TYR A 208 -6.27 9.53 -23.35
N ALA A 209 -7.52 9.94 -23.26
CA ALA A 209 -7.91 11.19 -22.61
C ALA A 209 -7.68 11.10 -21.10
N GLU A 210 -8.22 10.03 -20.50
CA GLU A 210 -8.22 9.74 -19.07
C GLU A 210 -8.03 8.23 -18.86
N LEU A 211 -7.30 7.86 -17.83
CA LEU A 211 -7.05 6.48 -17.42
C LEU A 211 -7.24 6.38 -15.91
N ASP A 212 -8.08 5.43 -15.49
CA ASP A 212 -8.44 5.21 -14.10
C ASP A 212 -8.18 3.74 -13.72
N ILE A 213 -7.27 3.53 -12.78
CA ILE A 213 -6.74 2.21 -12.46
C ILE A 213 -7.10 1.89 -11.01
N GLY A 214 -7.96 0.90 -10.80
CA GLY A 214 -8.40 0.54 -9.45
C GLY A 214 -7.24 0.20 -8.50
N ALA A 215 -6.21 -0.49 -9.01
CA ALA A 215 -4.99 -0.81 -8.25
C ALA A 215 -4.17 0.44 -7.87
N GLN A 216 -4.21 1.51 -8.68
CA GLN A 216 -3.55 2.78 -8.37
C GLN A 216 -4.21 3.48 -7.18
N HIS A 217 -5.54 3.49 -7.12
CA HIS A 217 -6.26 3.93 -5.92
C HIS A 217 -5.91 3.08 -4.71
N GLY A 218 -5.89 1.75 -4.88
CA GLY A 218 -5.46 0.83 -3.82
C GLY A 218 -4.09 1.18 -3.25
N ALA A 219 -3.10 1.44 -4.10
CA ALA A 219 -1.75 1.80 -3.67
C ALA A 219 -1.65 3.20 -3.04
N GLY A 220 -2.38 4.20 -3.57
CA GLY A 220 -2.48 5.51 -2.94
C GLY A 220 -3.10 5.45 -1.55
N TRP A 221 -4.15 4.65 -1.39
CA TRP A 221 -4.75 4.38 -0.09
C TRP A 221 -3.81 3.59 0.81
N GLU A 222 -3.11 2.59 0.27
CA GLU A 222 -2.14 1.80 1.03
C GLU A 222 -1.01 2.66 1.58
N SER A 223 -0.62 3.71 0.86
CA SER A 223 0.38 4.67 1.33
C SER A 223 -0.14 5.67 2.35
N GLY A 224 -1.46 5.72 2.60
CA GLY A 224 -2.10 6.76 3.42
C GLY A 224 -1.96 8.18 2.86
N MET A 225 -1.66 8.32 1.57
CA MET A 225 -1.49 9.60 0.87
C MET A 225 -2.24 9.53 -0.47
N ASP A 226 -3.55 9.34 -0.35
CA ASP A 226 -4.49 8.83 -1.35
C ASP A 226 -4.35 9.43 -2.75
N ASN A 227 -4.05 10.72 -2.86
CA ASN A 227 -3.98 11.46 -4.11
C ASN A 227 -2.63 12.20 -4.27
N ALA A 228 -1.56 11.71 -3.64
CA ALA A 228 -0.28 12.37 -3.72
C ALA A 228 0.31 12.28 -5.14
N ALA A 229 0.85 13.41 -5.62
CA ALA A 229 1.48 13.55 -6.94
C ALA A 229 2.48 12.43 -7.26
N ARG A 230 3.22 11.97 -6.25
CA ARG A 230 4.18 10.87 -6.34
C ARG A 230 3.61 9.53 -6.78
N PHE A 231 2.29 9.35 -6.78
CA PHE A 231 1.64 8.13 -7.26
C PHE A 231 0.92 8.34 -8.60
N GLY A 232 1.27 9.42 -9.30
CA GLY A 232 0.71 9.75 -10.62
C GLY A 232 -0.67 10.40 -10.57
N PHE A 233 -1.13 10.83 -9.39
CA PHE A 233 -2.37 11.60 -9.28
C PHE A 233 -2.13 13.05 -9.67
N ILE A 234 -2.72 13.45 -10.79
CA ILE A 234 -2.68 14.81 -11.33
C ILE A 234 -3.99 15.08 -12.07
N ASN A 235 -4.57 16.27 -11.90
CA ASN A 235 -5.77 16.64 -12.63
C ASN A 235 -5.45 17.16 -14.05
N ALA A 236 -6.46 17.24 -14.92
CA ALA A 236 -6.26 17.62 -16.31
C ALA A 236 -5.64 19.02 -16.50
N GLU A 237 -6.03 19.99 -15.68
CA GLU A 237 -5.50 21.36 -15.72
C GLU A 237 -4.01 21.39 -15.34
N GLN A 238 -3.65 20.72 -14.24
CA GLN A 238 -2.27 20.58 -13.79
C GLN A 238 -1.41 19.86 -14.82
N LEU A 239 -1.93 18.79 -15.43
CA LEU A 239 -1.22 18.05 -16.47
C LEU A 239 -1.01 18.92 -17.72
N GLN A 240 -2.00 19.73 -18.12
CA GLN A 240 -1.86 20.67 -19.23
C GLN A 240 -0.82 21.75 -18.92
N HIS A 241 -0.82 22.30 -17.70
CA HIS A 241 0.21 23.25 -17.27
C HIS A 241 1.61 22.62 -17.31
N TYR A 242 1.75 21.38 -16.82
CA TYR A 242 3.00 20.63 -16.88
C TYR A 242 3.45 20.38 -18.34
N ALA A 243 2.52 20.02 -19.22
CA ALA A 243 2.79 19.82 -20.65
C ALA A 243 3.22 21.13 -21.33
N ASN A 244 2.59 22.26 -21.01
CA ASN A 244 2.96 23.56 -21.54
C ASN A 244 4.38 23.96 -21.10
N ALA A 245 4.71 23.72 -19.82
CA ALA A 245 6.01 24.07 -19.26
C ALA A 245 7.16 23.18 -19.75
N ASN A 246 6.93 21.88 -19.95
CA ASN A 246 8.00 20.92 -20.21
C ASN A 246 8.01 20.35 -21.65
N TYR A 247 6.88 20.41 -22.35
CA TYR A 247 6.66 19.67 -23.61
C TYR A 247 5.96 20.46 -24.72
N GLN A 248 6.00 21.80 -24.68
CA GLN A 248 5.34 22.67 -25.67
C GLN A 248 3.84 22.36 -25.85
N GLY A 249 3.17 21.96 -24.76
CA GLY A 249 1.75 21.61 -24.75
C GLY A 249 1.41 20.20 -25.24
N LYS A 250 2.42 19.37 -25.56
CA LYS A 250 2.22 17.96 -25.96
C LYS A 250 1.84 17.10 -24.75
N ILE A 251 0.53 16.97 -24.50
CA ILE A 251 -0.01 16.25 -23.34
C ILE A 251 0.41 14.78 -23.29
N GLU A 252 0.62 14.13 -24.44
CA GLU A 252 1.05 12.73 -24.51
C GLU A 252 2.44 12.48 -23.92
N LEU A 253 3.34 13.48 -24.00
CA LEU A 253 4.65 13.39 -23.38
C LEU A 253 4.56 13.63 -21.87
N ALA A 254 3.71 14.58 -21.45
CA ALA A 254 3.43 14.82 -20.04
C ALA A 254 2.82 13.59 -19.35
N ARG A 255 1.90 12.86 -20.01
CA ARG A 255 1.29 11.63 -19.48
C ARG A 255 2.35 10.57 -19.15
N LYS A 256 3.40 10.44 -19.97
CA LYS A 256 4.47 9.44 -19.75
C LYS A 256 5.30 9.69 -18.49
N ASP A 257 5.45 10.94 -18.08
CA ASP A 257 6.19 11.29 -16.86
C ASP A 257 5.36 11.05 -15.61
N TRP A 258 4.05 11.31 -15.69
CA TRP A 258 3.15 11.27 -14.55
C TRP A 258 2.50 9.89 -14.34
N GLN A 259 2.28 9.13 -15.41
CA GLN A 259 1.59 7.86 -15.29
C GLN A 259 2.53 6.79 -14.76
N VAL A 260 2.25 6.32 -13.53
CA VAL A 260 3.04 5.26 -12.91
C VAL A 260 2.46 3.91 -13.28
N MET A 261 3.34 3.01 -13.74
CA MET A 261 2.97 1.66 -14.13
C MET A 261 2.71 0.77 -12.90
N PHE A 262 1.86 -0.24 -13.04
CA PHE A 262 1.59 -1.28 -12.05
C PHE A 262 1.94 -2.66 -12.60
N TYR A 263 2.54 -3.50 -11.77
CA TYR A 263 2.83 -4.89 -12.09
C TYR A 263 1.91 -5.84 -11.34
N GLU A 264 1.62 -6.97 -11.96
CA GLU A 264 1.03 -8.14 -11.31
C GLU A 264 2.09 -8.90 -10.50
N ASN A 265 1.81 -9.12 -9.21
CA ASN A 265 2.59 -9.99 -8.34
C ASN A 265 1.99 -11.38 -8.39
N LYS A 266 2.78 -12.36 -8.84
CA LYS A 266 2.34 -13.75 -9.00
C LYS A 266 3.32 -14.70 -8.31
N THR A 267 2.80 -15.80 -7.79
CA THR A 267 3.59 -16.96 -7.39
C THR A 267 4.22 -17.64 -8.62
N SER A 268 5.14 -18.57 -8.39
CA SER A 268 5.79 -19.34 -9.46
C SER A 268 4.82 -20.20 -10.29
N ASP A 269 3.68 -20.59 -9.71
CA ASP A 269 2.61 -21.32 -10.42
C ASP A 269 1.62 -20.41 -11.16
N GLY A 270 1.84 -19.08 -11.13
CA GLY A 270 1.02 -18.09 -11.82
C GLY A 270 -0.16 -17.55 -11.00
N THR A 271 -0.36 -17.99 -9.75
CA THR A 271 -1.42 -17.46 -8.88
C THR A 271 -1.19 -15.99 -8.58
N LEU A 272 -2.18 -15.14 -8.89
CA LEU A 272 -2.15 -13.71 -8.57
C LEU A 272 -2.20 -13.49 -7.06
N LEU A 273 -1.17 -12.83 -6.53
CA LEU A 273 -1.08 -12.33 -5.16
C LEU A 273 -1.68 -10.93 -5.04
N GLY A 274 -1.41 -10.06 -6.01
CA GLY A 274 -1.86 -8.67 -6.02
C GLY A 274 -1.08 -7.85 -7.03
N PHE A 275 -0.93 -6.56 -6.76
CA PHE A 275 -0.29 -5.59 -7.64
C PHE A 275 0.72 -4.76 -6.87
N SER A 276 1.85 -4.43 -7.48
CA SER A 276 2.80 -3.43 -6.98
C SER A 276 2.87 -2.26 -7.94
N ILE A 277 2.94 -1.04 -7.40
CA ILE A 277 3.32 0.12 -8.19
C ILE A 277 4.79 -0.02 -8.65
N ASN A 278 5.12 0.46 -9.84
CA ASN A 278 6.49 0.52 -10.40
C ASN A 278 7.34 1.60 -9.70
N GLN A 279 7.34 1.57 -8.37
CA GLN A 279 7.90 2.61 -7.55
C GLN A 279 8.13 2.09 -6.13
N GLU A 280 9.37 2.22 -5.66
CA GLU A 280 9.75 1.84 -4.29
C GLU A 280 9.77 3.06 -3.39
N SER A 281 8.90 3.05 -2.38
CA SER A 281 8.68 4.18 -1.49
C SER A 281 9.71 4.21 -0.35
N VAL A 282 10.39 5.35 -0.17
CA VAL A 282 11.40 5.50 0.88
C VAL A 282 10.83 5.34 2.28
N GLU A 283 9.68 5.94 2.56
CA GLU A 283 9.06 5.90 3.88
C GLU A 283 8.56 4.50 4.22
N LEU A 284 7.99 3.76 3.26
CA LEU A 284 7.59 2.37 3.44
C LEU A 284 8.78 1.52 3.90
N ASN A 285 9.89 1.63 3.19
CA ASN A 285 11.10 0.85 3.48
C ASN A 285 11.78 1.31 4.78
N ALA A 286 11.68 2.59 5.13
CA ALA A 286 12.11 3.09 6.43
C ALA A 286 11.23 2.54 7.58
N TYR A 287 9.90 2.46 7.40
CA TYR A 287 8.99 1.83 8.36
C TYR A 287 9.33 0.35 8.54
N LEU A 288 9.56 -0.39 7.46
CA LEU A 288 9.95 -1.81 7.52
C LEU A 288 11.32 -2.03 8.17
N ALA A 289 12.30 -1.14 7.92
CA ALA A 289 13.58 -1.19 8.61
C ALA A 289 13.42 -1.00 10.13
N LYS A 290 12.58 -0.03 10.53
CA LYS A 290 12.25 0.21 11.94
C LYS A 290 11.47 -0.96 12.55
N GLU A 291 10.49 -1.51 11.84
CA GLU A 291 9.71 -2.67 12.26
C GLU A 291 10.60 -3.86 12.56
N LYS A 292 11.56 -4.20 11.68
CA LYS A 292 12.55 -5.25 11.92
C LYS A 292 13.33 -5.01 13.22
N ALA A 293 13.80 -3.79 13.46
CA ALA A 293 14.49 -3.47 14.71
C ALA A 293 13.60 -3.64 15.96
N LEU A 294 12.31 -3.34 15.85
CA LEU A 294 11.34 -3.54 16.94
C LEU A 294 11.03 -5.02 17.16
N LEU A 295 10.80 -5.79 16.08
CA LEU A 295 10.66 -7.24 16.15
C LEU A 295 11.89 -7.90 16.78
N ALA A 296 13.10 -7.40 16.50
CA ALA A 296 14.31 -7.86 17.16
C ALA A 296 14.29 -7.63 18.69
N LYS A 297 13.82 -6.45 19.13
CA LYS A 297 13.66 -6.15 20.56
C LYS A 297 12.62 -7.04 21.22
N MET A 298 11.46 -7.24 20.57
CA MET A 298 10.40 -8.13 21.07
C MET A 298 10.90 -9.58 21.16
N ALA A 299 11.59 -10.07 20.14
CA ALA A 299 12.19 -11.41 20.14
C ALA A 299 13.18 -11.58 21.32
N LYS A 300 13.99 -10.56 21.62
CA LYS A 300 14.89 -10.58 22.78
C LYS A 300 14.13 -10.64 24.11
N LEU A 301 13.02 -9.91 24.26
CA LEU A 301 12.17 -9.97 25.46
C LEU A 301 11.48 -11.34 25.64
N LEU A 302 11.30 -12.07 24.54
CA LEU A 302 10.68 -13.40 24.53
C LEU A 302 11.70 -14.54 24.58
N ASP A 303 12.96 -14.25 24.92
CA ASP A 303 14.05 -15.22 24.96
C ASP A 303 14.28 -15.98 23.63
N LEU A 304 14.13 -15.27 22.51
CA LEU A 304 14.36 -15.76 21.14
C LEU A 304 15.61 -15.12 20.51
N PRO A 305 16.83 -15.37 21.02
CA PRO A 305 18.04 -14.64 20.63
C PRO A 305 18.44 -14.81 19.16
N LYS A 306 18.17 -15.98 18.56
CA LYS A 306 18.44 -16.23 17.14
C LYS A 306 17.56 -15.35 16.25
N VAL A 307 16.25 -15.35 16.50
CA VAL A 307 15.26 -14.52 15.79
C VAL A 307 15.57 -13.04 15.97
N ALA A 308 15.95 -12.63 17.18
CA ALA A 308 16.36 -11.25 17.46
C ALA A 308 17.57 -10.82 16.62
N LYS A 309 18.58 -11.69 16.50
CA LYS A 309 19.78 -11.42 15.71
C LYS A 309 19.46 -11.29 14.22
N GLU A 310 18.65 -12.19 13.67
CA GLU A 310 18.24 -12.17 12.26
C GLU A 310 17.51 -10.87 11.90
N TYR A 311 16.48 -10.49 12.67
CA TYR A 311 15.77 -9.24 12.44
C TYR A 311 16.66 -7.99 12.55
N LEU A 312 17.61 -7.98 13.49
CA LEU A 312 18.52 -6.85 13.65
C LEU A 312 19.48 -6.71 12.45
N GLN A 313 19.98 -7.83 11.93
CA GLN A 313 20.81 -7.86 10.72
C GLN A 313 20.02 -7.38 9.50
N ASP A 314 18.79 -7.87 9.33
CA ASP A 314 17.93 -7.50 8.21
C ASP A 314 17.48 -6.03 8.27
N SER A 315 17.27 -5.51 9.49
CA SER A 315 17.00 -4.08 9.72
C SER A 315 18.17 -3.22 9.24
N ALA A 316 19.39 -3.56 9.67
CA ALA A 316 20.60 -2.83 9.27
C ALA A 316 20.85 -2.91 7.76
N LYS A 317 20.66 -4.10 7.15
CA LYS A 317 20.80 -4.29 5.70
C LYS A 317 19.80 -3.43 4.92
N LEU A 318 18.54 -3.40 5.34
CA LEU A 318 17.51 -2.59 4.69
C LEU A 318 17.79 -1.08 4.87
N ALA A 319 18.22 -0.65 6.05
CA ALA A 319 18.58 0.76 6.29
C ALA A 319 19.74 1.22 5.39
N VAL A 320 20.76 0.38 5.19
CA VAL A 320 21.85 0.65 4.23
C VAL A 320 21.30 0.79 2.82
N ARG A 321 20.43 -0.15 2.40
CA ARG A 321 19.81 -0.12 1.06
C ARG A 321 18.98 1.15 0.84
N VAL A 322 18.15 1.53 1.83
CA VAL A 322 17.36 2.76 1.81
C VAL A 322 18.27 3.98 1.62
N ASN A 323 19.34 4.08 2.40
CA ASN A 323 20.28 5.19 2.25
C ASN A 323 20.97 5.21 0.88
N GLN A 324 21.40 4.05 0.38
CA GLN A 324 22.04 3.94 -0.94
C GLN A 324 21.12 4.32 -2.10
N CYS A 325 19.84 3.96 -2.03
CA CYS A 325 18.88 4.15 -3.12
C CYS A 325 18.20 5.52 -3.10
N PHE A 326 17.96 6.10 -1.91
CA PHE A 326 17.12 7.29 -1.77
C PHE A 326 17.87 8.54 -1.28
N SER A 327 19.13 8.43 -0.86
CA SER A 327 19.92 9.61 -0.44
C SER A 327 20.61 10.25 -1.64
N MET A 328 20.27 11.51 -1.94
CA MET A 328 21.02 12.30 -2.92
C MET A 328 22.30 12.89 -2.30
N LYS A 329 23.34 13.10 -3.10
CA LYS A 329 24.60 13.78 -2.69
C LYS A 329 24.42 15.30 -2.47
N THR A 330 23.26 15.86 -2.79
CA THR A 330 22.91 17.27 -2.54
C THR A 330 21.89 17.36 -1.40
N PRO A 331 22.12 18.21 -0.38
CA PRO A 331 21.35 18.19 0.84
C PRO A 331 20.07 19.01 0.67
N ALA A 332 18.94 18.36 0.34
CA ALA A 332 17.62 18.93 0.64
C ALA A 332 16.43 17.96 0.51
N PHE A 333 16.53 16.85 -0.25
CA PHE A 333 15.35 16.02 -0.53
C PHE A 333 15.65 14.53 -0.57
N ILE A 334 14.73 13.74 0.00
CA ILE A 334 14.68 12.28 -0.10
C ILE A 334 13.60 11.96 -1.13
N MET A 335 13.98 11.30 -2.23
CA MET A 335 13.07 10.96 -3.32
C MET A 335 12.72 9.47 -3.31
N ILE A 336 11.86 9.12 -4.26
CA ILE A 336 11.35 7.77 -4.51
C ILE A 336 12.09 7.22 -5.74
N ALA A 337 12.30 5.90 -5.80
CA ALA A 337 13.04 5.26 -6.88
C ALA A 337 12.07 4.45 -7.76
N ASN A 338 12.17 4.64 -9.08
CA ASN A 338 11.50 3.79 -10.07
C ASN A 338 12.39 2.59 -10.41
N PHE A 339 11.82 1.44 -10.80
CA PHE A 339 12.61 0.24 -11.10
C PHE A 339 13.65 0.48 -12.21
N GLN A 340 13.38 1.38 -13.17
CA GLN A 340 14.32 1.73 -14.24
C GLN A 340 15.46 2.67 -13.82
N GLN A 341 15.33 3.44 -12.73
CA GLN A 341 16.41 4.34 -12.27
C GLN A 341 17.51 3.61 -11.50
N MET A 342 17.29 2.35 -11.09
CA MET A 342 18.31 1.52 -10.46
C MET A 342 19.20 0.74 -11.46
N ILE A 343 18.94 0.84 -12.77
CA ILE A 343 19.75 0.26 -13.86
C ILE A 343 20.34 1.36 -14.74
N ARG A 344 20.99 2.36 -14.14
CA ARG A 344 22.00 3.14 -14.87
C ARG A 344 23.36 2.84 -14.27
N PRO A 345 24.32 2.30 -15.05
CA PRO A 345 25.70 2.31 -14.61
C PRO A 345 26.10 3.77 -14.36
N ILE A 346 26.86 3.98 -13.29
CA ILE A 346 27.51 5.25 -12.98
C ILE A 346 28.46 5.55 -14.14
N ASN A 347 27.97 6.18 -15.20
CA ASN A 347 28.80 6.89 -16.15
C ASN A 347 28.76 8.36 -15.76
N THR A 348 29.81 8.73 -15.03
CA THR A 348 30.36 10.08 -15.04
C THR A 348 30.48 10.57 -16.48
N ALA A 349 29.72 11.61 -16.83
CA ALA A 349 30.20 12.80 -17.54
C ALA A 349 29.04 13.55 -18.22
N VAL A 350 29.26 14.86 -18.35
CA VAL A 350 28.59 15.80 -19.26
C VAL A 350 27.26 16.37 -18.74
N LEU A 351 27.35 17.55 -18.12
CA LEU A 351 26.99 18.82 -18.77
C LEU A 351 27.35 19.98 -17.83
N ALA A 352 28.58 20.47 -18.00
CA ALA A 352 28.89 21.87 -17.78
C ALA A 352 28.68 22.59 -19.13
N ASN A 353 28.09 23.78 -19.08
CA ASN A 353 27.80 24.71 -20.18
C ASN A 353 26.63 24.22 -21.08
N TYR A 354 25.53 24.93 -21.28
CA TYR A 354 25.26 26.37 -21.35
C TYR A 354 23.96 26.74 -20.62
#